data_AF-A0A4R2Z562-F1
#
_entry.id   AF-A0A4R2Z562-F1
#
_cell.length_a   1.000
_cell.length_b   1.000
_cell.length_c   1.000
_cell.angle_alpha   90.00
_cell.angle_beta   90.00
_cell.angle_gamma   90.00
#
_symmetry.space_group_name_H-M   'P 1'
#
loop_
_entity.id
_entity.type
_entity.pdbx_description
1 polymer ?
#
loop_
_entity_poly.entity_id
_entity_poly.type
_entity_poly.pdbx_seq_one_letter_code
_entity_poly.pdbx_strand_id
1 'polypeptide(L)' 'MKNILMVLAIALMVSGCAGMLEKQDPVCAGVALVAGQETNVQIYGVRKVASQTQYKAGDPFGWRWVNKTNFISTTCDK' A
#
# COMPACT_ATOMS: atom_id res chain seq x y z
N MET A 1 -20.02 -30.29 29.71
CA MET A 1 -18.65 -29.78 29.49
C MET A 1 -18.08 -30.09 28.11
N LYS A 2 -18.41 -31.24 27.47
CA LYS A 2 -17.94 -31.60 26.12
C LYS A 2 -18.33 -30.59 25.02
N ASN A 3 -19.53 -30.01 25.13
CA ASN A 3 -20.07 -29.09 24.12
C ASN A 3 -19.41 -27.69 24.19
N ILE A 4 -18.99 -27.25 25.39
CA ILE A 4 -18.31 -25.96 25.58
C ILE A 4 -16.89 -26.01 24.99
N LEU A 5 -16.18 -27.13 25.18
CA LEU A 5 -14.86 -27.37 24.60
C LEU A 5 -14.90 -27.34 23.06
N MET A 6 -15.97 -27.87 22.46
CA MET A 6 -16.16 -27.88 21.01
C MET A 6 -16.38 -26.47 20.44
N VAL A 7 -17.16 -25.63 21.13
CA VAL A 7 -17.40 -24.23 20.73
C VAL A 7 -16.12 -23.39 20.85
N LEU A 8 -15.31 -23.63 21.89
CA LEU A 8 -14.03 -22.93 22.07
C LEU A 8 -13.01 -23.28 20.96
N ALA A 9 -12.97 -24.55 20.56
CA ALA A 9 -12.10 -25.00 19.48
C ALA A 9 -12.48 -24.39 18.12
N ILE A 10 -13.78 -24.24 17.85
CA ILE A 10 -14.28 -23.61 16.62
C ILE A 10 -13.96 -22.11 16.61
N ALA A 11 -14.09 -21.41 17.74
CA ALA A 11 -13.79 -19.98 17.84
C ALA A 11 -12.30 -19.67 17.56
N LEU A 12 -11.38 -20.54 18.02
CA LEU A 12 -9.94 -20.39 17.80
C LEU A 12 -9.52 -20.64 16.34
N MET A 13 -10.28 -21.42 15.58
CA MET A 13 -10.01 -21.64 14.15
C MET A 13 -10.47 -20.49 13.26
N VAL A 14 -11.36 -19.61 13.74
CA VAL A 14 -11.90 -18.48 12.97
C VAL A 14 -11.08 -17.18 13.17
N SER A 15 -10.18 -17.12 14.16
CA SER A 15 -9.32 -15.94 14.40
C SER A 15 -8.13 -15.78 13.43
N GLY A 16 -8.08 -16.56 12.34
CA GLY A 16 -6.94 -16.63 11.42
C GLY A 16 -6.84 -15.56 10.32
N CYS A 17 -7.74 -14.57 10.24
CA CYS A 17 -7.77 -13.63 9.10
C CYS A 17 -7.23 -12.22 9.40
N ALA A 18 -6.44 -12.03 10.45
CA ALA A 18 -5.83 -10.72 10.78
C ALA A 18 -4.35 -10.61 10.36
N GLY A 19 -3.75 -11.68 9.83
CA GLY A 19 -2.29 -11.85 9.79
C GLY A 19 -1.56 -11.48 8.49
N MET A 20 -2.24 -11.04 7.42
CA MET A 20 -1.57 -10.82 6.13
C MET A 20 -1.92 -9.48 5.49
N LEU A 21 -2.05 -8.42 6.29
CA LEU A 21 -1.77 -7.09 5.76
C LEU A 21 -0.25 -6.93 5.84
N GLU A 22 0.44 -7.60 4.92
CA GLU A 22 1.88 -7.50 4.77
C GLU A 22 2.18 -6.01 4.62
N LYS A 23 2.71 -5.39 5.68
CA LYS A 23 3.04 -3.97 5.71
C LYS A 23 4.14 -3.79 4.69
N GLN A 24 3.76 -3.49 3.45
CA GLN A 24 4.71 -3.34 2.37
C GLN A 24 5.57 -2.13 2.72
N ASP A 25 6.87 -2.32 2.85
CA ASP A 25 7.77 -1.17 2.99
C ASP A 25 7.78 -0.39 1.68
N PRO A 26 7.79 0.95 1.73
CA PRO A 26 7.89 1.76 0.53
C PRO A 26 9.25 1.53 -0.16
N VAL A 27 9.22 1.35 -1.47
CA VAL A 27 10.40 1.17 -2.33
C VAL A 27 11.12 2.51 -2.53
N CYS A 28 10.35 3.60 -2.61
CA CYS A 28 10.87 4.96 -2.76
C CYS A 28 9.82 5.97 -2.27
N ALA A 29 10.15 7.25 -2.37
CA ALA A 29 9.25 8.35 -2.04
C ALA A 29 9.18 9.34 -3.21
N GLY A 30 8.11 10.11 -3.26
CA GLY A 30 7.96 11.23 -4.18
C GLY A 30 7.27 12.42 -3.52
N VAL A 31 7.43 13.58 -4.12
CA VAL A 31 6.73 14.80 -3.74
C VAL A 31 5.64 15.05 -4.77
N ALA A 32 4.39 15.18 -4.33
CA ALA A 32 3.26 15.52 -5.20
C ALA A 32 2.61 16.82 -4.75
N LEU A 33 1.98 17.55 -5.68
CA LEU A 33 1.20 18.75 -5.36
C LEU A 33 -0.23 18.33 -5.05
N VAL A 34 -0.62 18.38 -3.77
CA VAL A 34 -1.96 18.01 -3.30
C VAL A 34 -2.62 19.26 -2.74
N ALA A 35 -3.73 19.68 -3.34
CA ALA A 35 -4.42 20.92 -2.97
C ALA A 35 -3.49 22.17 -2.92
N GLY A 36 -2.49 22.23 -3.80
CA GLY A 36 -1.53 23.33 -3.87
C GLY A 36 -0.38 23.25 -2.86
N GLN A 37 -0.29 22.19 -2.06
CA GLN A 37 0.80 21.95 -1.11
C GLN A 37 1.67 20.77 -1.52
N GLU A 38 2.98 20.92 -1.37
CA GLU A 38 3.93 19.81 -1.56
C GLU A 38 3.73 18.76 -0.47
N THR A 39 3.42 17.54 -0.89
CA THR A 39 3.13 16.42 0.00
C THR A 39 4.07 15.27 -0.31
N ASN A 40 4.73 14.74 0.73
CA ASN A 40 5.52 13.52 0.64
C ASN A 40 4.61 12.30 0.53
N VAL A 41 4.85 11.49 -0.48
CA VAL A 41 4.05 10.32 -0.81
C VAL A 41 4.96 9.11 -0.89
N GLN A 42 4.57 8.07 -0.16
CA GLN A 42 5.28 6.79 -0.15
C GLN A 42 4.90 5.97 -1.39
N ILE A 43 5.89 5.40 -2.06
CA ILE A 43 5.72 4.61 -3.28
C ILE A 43 6.08 3.15 -3.00
N TYR A 44 5.14 2.25 -3.24
CA TYR A 44 5.23 0.82 -2.91
C TYR A 44 5.49 -0.06 -4.14
N GLY A 45 5.71 0.54 -5.31
CA GLY A 45 6.00 -0.20 -6.53
C GLY A 45 6.17 0.71 -7.74
N VAL A 46 6.95 0.23 -8.71
CA VAL A 46 7.23 0.93 -9.97
C VAL A 46 6.94 -0.04 -11.12
N ARG A 47 6.22 0.44 -12.15
CA ARG A 47 5.97 -0.34 -13.37
C ARG A 47 6.00 0.54 -14.61
N LYS A 48 6.16 -0.07 -15.78
CA LYS A 48 6.05 0.60 -17.08
C LYS A 48 4.85 0.07 -17.85
N VAL A 49 3.94 0.95 -18.25
CA VAL A 49 2.73 0.62 -19.03
C VAL A 49 2.67 1.57 -20.22
N ALA A 50 2.56 1.03 -21.44
CA ALA A 50 2.53 1.84 -22.67
C ALA A 50 3.65 2.89 -22.73
N SER A 51 4.88 2.47 -22.42
CA SER A 51 6.08 3.32 -22.35
C SER A 51 6.10 4.40 -21.27
N GLN A 52 5.07 4.49 -20.42
CA GLN A 52 5.01 5.42 -19.29
C GLN A 52 5.32 4.72 -17.96
N THR A 53 6.07 5.40 -17.09
CA THR A 53 6.35 4.93 -15.73
C THR A 53 5.17 5.27 -14.81
N GLN A 54 4.70 4.27 -14.05
CA GLN A 54 3.66 4.41 -13.05
C GLN A 54 4.16 3.95 -11.69
N TYR A 55 3.71 4.64 -10.64
CA TYR A 55 4.05 4.39 -9.25
C TYR A 55 2.81 3.93 -8.47
N LYS A 56 2.97 2.88 -7.66
CA LYS A 56 1.94 2.45 -6.71
C LYS A 56 2.04 3.35 -5.48
N ALA A 57 1.31 4.46 -5.51
CA ALA A 57 1.41 5.52 -4.52
C ALA A 57 0.41 5.29 -3.37
N GLY A 58 0.88 5.40 -2.12
CA GLY A 58 0.03 5.35 -0.94
C GLY A 58 -0.83 6.61 -0.79
N ASP A 59 -1.12 6.99 0.44
CA ASP A 59 -1.84 8.25 0.69
C ASP A 59 -1.08 9.47 0.15
N PRO A 60 -1.80 10.46 -0.42
CA PRO A 60 -3.26 10.55 -0.52
C PRO A 60 -3.87 9.91 -1.80
N PHE A 61 -3.09 9.16 -2.57
CA PHE A 61 -3.54 8.54 -3.83
C PHE A 61 -4.27 7.20 -3.66
N GLY A 62 -4.43 6.72 -2.42
CA GLY A 62 -5.25 5.55 -2.10
C GLY A 62 -4.69 4.23 -2.65
N TRP A 63 -3.37 4.04 -2.62
CA TRP A 63 -2.69 2.80 -3.07
C TRP A 63 -2.90 2.47 -4.56
N ARG A 64 -3.14 3.49 -5.39
CA ARG A 64 -3.38 3.36 -6.83
C ARG A 64 -2.10 3.51 -7.64
N TRP A 65 -2.14 3.01 -8.87
CA TRP A 65 -1.10 3.26 -9.86
C TRP A 65 -1.32 4.64 -10.50
N VAL A 66 -0.36 5.54 -10.29
CA VAL A 66 -0.39 6.92 -10.74
C VAL A 66 0.81 7.19 -11.64
N ASN A 67 0.65 8.00 -12.68
CA ASN A 67 1.75 8.32 -13.59
C ASN A 67 2.85 9.13 -12.86
N LYS A 68 4.13 8.87 -13.16
CA LYS A 68 5.30 9.66 -12.70
C LYS A 68 5.08 11.17 -12.82
N THR A 69 4.37 11.64 -13.84
CA THR A 69 4.07 13.06 -14.05
C THR A 69 3.21 13.73 -12.98
N ASN A 70 2.58 12.97 -12.06
CA ASN A 70 1.84 13.53 -10.93
C ASN A 70 2.76 13.92 -9.75
N PHE A 71 4.05 13.63 -9.86
CA PHE A 71 5.06 13.93 -8.86
C PHE A 71 5.98 15.03 -9.37
N ILE A 72 6.26 16.01 -8.51
CA ILE A 72 7.24 17.08 -8.72
C ILE A 72 8.64 16.47 -8.73
N SER A 73 8.91 15.54 -7.83
CA SER A 73 10.18 14.83 -7.71
C SER A 73 9.97 13.44 -7.14
N THR A 74 10.90 12.52 -7.44
CA THR A 74 10.88 11.15 -6.93
C THR A 74 12.28 10.63 -6.64
N THR A 75 12.42 9.76 -5.63
CA THR A 75 13.68 9.06 -5.31
C THR A 75 13.81 7.69 -5.97
N CYS A 76 12.88 7.35 -6.88
CA CYS A 76 12.77 6.04 -7.52
C CYS A 76 13.74 5.81 -8.69
N ASP A 77 14.48 6.83 -9.13
CA ASP A 77 15.44 6.76 -10.25
C ASP A 77 16.90 6.59 -9.75
N LYS A 78 17.10 6.05 -8.55
CA LYS A 78 18.43 5.68 -8.05
C LYS A 78 18.88 4.32 -8.58
#